data_AF-A0A523YEV5-F1
#
_entry.id   AF-A0A523YEV5-F1
#
_cell.length_a   1.000
_cell.length_b   1.000
_cell.length_c   1.000
_cell.angle_alpha   90.00
_cell.angle_beta   90.00
_cell.angle_gamma   90.00
#
_symmetry.space_group_name_H-M   'P 1'
#
loop_
_entity.id
_entity.type
_entity.pdbx_description
1 polymer ?
#
loop_
_entity_poly.entity_id
_entity_poly.type
_entity_poly.pdbx_seq_one_letter_code
_entity_poly.pdbx_strand_id
1 'polypeptide(L)'
;MPNSLWASIRDHGYIPDRVYICSSKKNVKGASKNKERVSALLEGYDRKVTVSIVEIPENNFVEIGNTIADIVKREKKARNEVALDITSARKAIASPALIVADKYKADHIFYLYIEDVTNANRPYMMIPMKIQHSNDFLSGGKG
;
A
#
# COMPACT_ATOMS: atom_id res chain seq x y z
N MET A 1 1.51 -7.64 -0.49
CA MET A 1 0.82 -6.65 -1.33
C MET A 1 -0.52 -7.13 -1.88
N PRO A 2 -0.66 -8.29 -2.57
CA PRO A 2 -1.98 -8.70 -3.06
C PRO A 2 -2.99 -8.90 -1.93
N ASN A 3 -2.58 -9.56 -0.83
CA ASN A 3 -3.47 -9.79 0.31
C ASN A 3 -3.84 -8.50 1.06
N SER A 4 -2.91 -7.55 1.20
CA SER A 4 -3.18 -6.26 1.87
C SER A 4 -4.09 -5.36 1.05
N LEU A 5 -3.94 -5.35 -0.28
CA LEU A 5 -4.88 -4.66 -1.17
C LEU A 5 -6.26 -5.33 -1.16
N TRP A 6 -6.32 -6.66 -1.13
CA TRP A 6 -7.58 -7.39 -0.92
C TRP A 6 -8.25 -6.99 0.40
N ALA A 7 -7.47 -6.87 1.47
CA ALA A 7 -7.96 -6.45 2.78
C ALA A 7 -8.50 -5.02 2.76
N SER A 8 -7.80 -4.06 2.14
CA SER A 8 -8.28 -2.68 2.02
C SER A 8 -9.59 -2.59 1.22
N ILE A 9 -9.72 -3.38 0.15
CA ILE A 9 -10.96 -3.42 -0.64
C ILE A 9 -12.09 -4.04 0.16
N ARG A 10 -11.88 -5.22 0.76
CA ARG A 10 -12.94 -6.00 1.42
C ARG A 10 -13.38 -5.37 2.74
N ASP A 11 -12.44 -4.95 3.57
CA ASP A 11 -12.71 -4.55 4.95
C ASP A 11 -12.93 -3.04 5.08
N HIS A 12 -12.41 -2.25 4.13
CA HIS A 12 -12.50 -0.78 4.18
C HIS A 12 -13.16 -0.16 2.95
N GLY A 13 -13.58 -0.95 1.95
CA GLY A 13 -14.21 -0.45 0.73
C GLY A 13 -13.29 0.38 -0.17
N TYR A 14 -11.98 0.38 0.08
CA TYR A 14 -11.01 1.22 -0.63
C TYR A 14 -10.56 0.54 -1.93
N ILE A 15 -11.06 1.04 -3.07
CA ILE A 15 -10.69 0.56 -4.41
C ILE A 15 -9.92 1.67 -5.15
N PRO A 16 -8.60 1.55 -5.33
CA PRO A 16 -7.80 2.62 -5.95
C PRO A 16 -7.99 2.69 -7.46
N ASP A 17 -7.95 3.89 -8.04
CA ASP A 17 -7.82 4.10 -9.50
C ASP A 17 -6.34 4.15 -9.96
N ARG A 18 -5.42 4.42 -9.03
CA ARG A 18 -3.97 4.48 -9.27
C ARG A 18 -3.21 3.78 -8.16
N VAL A 19 -2.18 3.01 -8.51
CA VAL A 19 -1.30 2.33 -7.56
C VAL A 19 0.15 2.67 -7.85
N TYR A 20 0.87 3.12 -6.83
CA TYR A 20 2.30 3.41 -6.88
C TYR A 20 3.06 2.33 -6.08
N ILE A 21 3.83 1.51 -6.77
CA ILE A 21 4.67 0.48 -6.17
C ILE A 21 6.07 1.05 -5.97
N CYS A 22 6.37 1.48 -4.75
CA CYS A 22 7.71 1.94 -4.39
C CYS A 22 8.65 0.73 -4.21
N SER A 23 9.69 0.62 -5.04
CA SER A 23 10.65 -0.49 -5.00
C SER A 23 12.07 -0.03 -5.26
N SER A 24 13.06 -0.75 -4.73
CA SER A 24 14.47 -0.49 -5.03
C SER A 24 14.88 -1.05 -6.39
N LYS A 25 15.95 -0.49 -6.98
CA LYS A 25 16.56 -1.02 -8.23
C LYS A 25 16.88 -2.50 -8.17
N LYS A 26 17.23 -3.03 -6.99
CA LYS A 26 17.57 -4.45 -6.83
C LYS A 26 16.36 -5.38 -6.89
N ASN A 27 15.14 -4.84 -6.77
CA ASN A 27 13.90 -5.61 -6.73
C ASN A 27 12.94 -5.30 -7.90
N VAL A 28 13.48 -4.99 -9.09
CA VAL A 28 12.68 -4.70 -10.29
C VAL A 28 11.79 -5.88 -10.70
N LYS A 29 12.30 -7.12 -10.63
CA LYS A 29 11.51 -8.33 -10.95
C LYS A 29 10.34 -8.51 -9.98
N GLY A 30 10.57 -8.32 -8.67
CA GLY A 30 9.51 -8.41 -7.67
C GLY A 30 8.46 -7.31 -7.83
N ALA A 31 8.90 -6.09 -8.14
CA ALA A 31 8.00 -4.96 -8.41
C ALA A 31 7.11 -5.22 -9.65
N SER A 32 7.70 -5.73 -10.72
CA SER A 32 6.98 -6.07 -11.97
C SER A 32 5.94 -7.16 -11.74
N LYS A 33 6.31 -8.23 -11.03
CA LYS A 33 5.37 -9.29 -10.64
C LYS A 33 4.23 -8.77 -9.75
N ASN A 34 4.51 -7.85 -8.84
CA ASN A 34 3.48 -7.22 -8.01
C ASN A 34 2.57 -6.32 -8.86
N LYS A 35 3.11 -5.60 -9.84
CA LYS A 35 2.33 -4.80 -10.78
C LYS A 35 1.33 -5.66 -11.55
N GLU A 36 1.75 -6.79 -12.09
CA GLU A 36 0.87 -7.74 -12.78
C GLU A 36 -0.25 -8.24 -11.87
N ARG A 37 0.09 -8.68 -10.65
CA ARG A 37 -0.87 -9.19 -9.68
C ARG A 37 -1.91 -8.16 -9.24
N VAL A 38 -1.48 -6.91 -9.02
CA VAL A 38 -2.38 -5.81 -8.67
C VAL A 38 -3.28 -5.45 -9.83
N SER A 39 -2.74 -5.40 -11.05
CA SER A 39 -3.53 -5.09 -12.25
C SER A 39 -4.63 -6.15 -12.44
N ALA A 40 -4.26 -7.43 -12.42
CA ALA A 40 -5.22 -8.54 -12.53
C ALA A 40 -6.28 -8.55 -11.42
N LEU A 41 -5.90 -8.18 -10.19
CA LEU A 41 -6.85 -8.05 -9.08
C LEU A 41 -7.88 -6.95 -9.38
N LEU A 42 -7.43 -5.75 -9.74
CA LEU A 42 -8.29 -4.59 -9.90
C LEU A 42 -9.13 -4.62 -11.20
N GLU A 43 -8.64 -5.31 -12.23
CA GLU A 43 -9.44 -5.67 -13.42
C GLU A 43 -10.68 -6.48 -13.04
N GLY A 44 -10.59 -7.36 -12.04
CA GLY A 44 -11.73 -8.12 -11.52
C GLY A 44 -12.80 -7.26 -10.81
N TYR A 45 -12.53 -5.97 -10.58
CA TYR A 45 -13.46 -4.99 -10.01
C TYR A 45 -13.94 -3.98 -11.06
N ASP A 46 -13.81 -4.28 -12.36
CA ASP A 46 -14.14 -3.40 -13.48
C ASP A 46 -13.44 -2.03 -13.42
N ARG A 47 -12.26 -1.97 -12.78
CA ARG A 47 -11.47 -0.74 -12.67
C ARG A 47 -10.30 -0.75 -13.64
N LYS A 48 -10.23 0.28 -14.50
CA LYS A 48 -9.05 0.59 -15.30
C LYS A 48 -8.00 1.28 -14.43
N VAL A 49 -7.17 0.48 -13.76
CA VAL A 49 -6.15 1.00 -12.85
C VAL A 49 -4.84 1.27 -13.56
N THR A 50 -4.23 2.42 -13.24
CA THR A 50 -2.85 2.69 -13.61
C THR A 50 -1.91 2.23 -12.50
N VAL A 51 -1.12 1.19 -12.76
CA VAL A 51 -0.08 0.72 -11.84
C VAL A 51 1.30 1.16 -12.31
N SER A 52 1.97 1.97 -11.49
CA SER A 52 3.30 2.53 -11.75
C SER A 52 4.31 2.02 -10.74
N ILE A 53 5.50 1.65 -11.19
CA ILE A 53 6.63 1.34 -10.31
C ILE A 53 7.40 2.64 -10.12
N VAL A 54 7.60 3.04 -8.87
CA VAL A 54 8.41 4.19 -8.51
C VAL A 54 9.66 3.68 -7.83
N GLU A 55 10.80 4.10 -8.35
CA GLU A 55 12.07 3.70 -7.78
C GLU A 55 12.36 4.48 -6.49
N ILE A 56 12.81 3.79 -5.44
CA ILE A 56 13.27 4.39 -4.20
C ILE A 56 14.65 3.83 -3.81
N PRO A 57 15.51 4.61 -3.14
CA PRO A 57 16.79 4.11 -2.64
C PRO A 57 16.59 3.12 -1.47
N GLU A 58 17.60 2.31 -1.18
CA GLU A 58 17.48 1.26 -0.14
C GLU A 58 17.75 1.73 1.29
N ASN A 59 18.56 2.78 1.43
CA ASN A 59 19.14 3.19 2.71
C ASN A 59 19.19 4.72 2.90
N ASN A 60 18.46 5.48 2.08
CA ASN A 60 18.35 6.93 2.22
C ASN A 60 16.94 7.32 2.66
N PHE A 61 16.73 7.43 3.97
CA PHE A 61 15.44 7.75 4.58
C PHE A 61 14.84 9.06 4.07
N VAL A 62 15.67 10.09 3.89
CA VAL A 62 15.24 11.41 3.44
C VAL A 62 14.74 11.35 2.01
N GLU A 63 15.50 10.69 1.13
CA GLU A 63 15.13 10.56 -0.28
C GLU A 63 13.90 9.67 -0.47
N ILE A 64 13.78 8.55 0.26
CA ILE A 64 12.54 7.73 0.30
C ILE A 64 11.35 8.61 0.70
N GLY A 65 11.49 9.37 1.79
CA GLY A 65 10.44 10.27 2.28
C GLY A 65 10.06 11.32 1.24
N ASN A 66 11.03 11.92 0.55
CA ASN A 66 10.78 12.91 -0.49
C ASN A 66 10.03 12.30 -1.68
N THR A 67 10.44 11.12 -2.17
CA THR A 67 9.75 10.44 -3.27
C THR A 67 8.30 10.13 -2.92
N ILE A 68 8.03 9.60 -1.72
CA ILE A 68 6.66 9.31 -1.27
C ILE A 68 5.89 10.63 -1.10
N ALA A 69 6.50 11.66 -0.53
CA ALA A 69 5.88 12.97 -0.34
C ALA A 69 5.44 13.61 -1.66
N ASP A 70 6.25 13.50 -2.71
CA ASP A 70 5.93 14.09 -4.00
C ASP A 70 4.73 13.40 -4.66
N ILE A 71 4.60 12.09 -4.50
CA ILE A 71 3.41 11.34 -4.93
C ILE A 71 2.19 11.80 -4.14
N VAL A 72 2.26 11.78 -2.80
CA VAL A 72 1.12 12.13 -1.93
C VAL A 72 0.68 13.57 -2.19
N LYS A 73 1.60 14.53 -2.22
CA LYS A 73 1.28 15.94 -2.54
C LYS A 73 0.60 16.09 -3.89
N ARG A 74 1.10 15.40 -4.93
CA ARG A 74 0.52 15.48 -6.27
C ARG A 74 -0.92 15.00 -6.27
N GLU A 75 -1.19 13.85 -5.67
CA GLU A 75 -2.54 13.28 -5.61
C GLU A 75 -3.48 14.12 -4.74
N LYS A 76 -3.02 14.59 -3.56
CA LYS A 76 -3.82 15.48 -2.69
C LYS A 76 -4.12 16.82 -3.36
N LYS A 77 -3.16 17.41 -4.11
CA LYS A 77 -3.38 18.64 -4.89
C LYS A 77 -4.46 18.45 -5.95
N ALA A 78 -4.52 17.27 -6.55
CA ALA A 78 -5.57 16.88 -7.47
C ALA A 78 -6.89 16.45 -6.78
N ARG A 79 -6.99 16.63 -5.46
CA ARG A 79 -8.14 16.29 -4.61
C ARG A 79 -8.49 14.80 -4.62
N ASN A 80 -7.52 13.93 -4.88
CA ASN A 80 -7.71 12.49 -4.75
C ASN A 80 -7.55 12.05 -3.29
N GLU A 81 -8.27 10.99 -2.94
CA GLU A 81 -8.03 10.22 -1.73
C GLU A 81 -6.72 9.44 -1.86
N VAL A 82 -5.94 9.35 -0.77
CA VAL A 82 -4.62 8.73 -0.76
C VAL A 82 -4.49 7.77 0.42
N ALA A 83 -4.24 6.51 0.10
CA ALA A 83 -3.87 5.48 1.07
C ALA A 83 -2.38 5.09 0.95
N LEU A 84 -1.73 4.84 2.09
CA LEU A 84 -0.41 4.21 2.15
C LEU A 84 -0.53 2.79 2.72
N ASP A 85 -0.18 1.77 1.94
CA ASP A 85 -0.05 0.39 2.42
C ASP A 85 1.40 0.13 2.87
N ILE A 86 1.59 -0.09 4.18
CA ILE A 86 2.89 -0.34 4.79
C ILE A 86 3.15 -1.82 5.11
N THR A 87 2.24 -2.72 4.72
CA THR A 87 2.25 -4.16 5.10
C THR A 87 3.56 -4.87 4.78
N SER A 88 4.07 -4.69 3.56
CA SER A 88 5.30 -5.35 3.10
C SER A 88 6.52 -4.43 3.09
N ALA A 89 6.42 -3.26 3.72
CA ALA A 89 7.52 -2.31 3.76
C ALA A 89 8.55 -2.75 4.80
N ARG A 90 9.84 -2.69 4.44
CA ARG A 90 10.91 -2.70 5.44
C ARG A 90 10.67 -1.53 6.39
N LYS A 91 10.98 -1.67 7.68
CA LYS A 91 10.82 -0.59 8.67
C LYS A 91 11.45 0.74 8.20
N ALA A 92 12.61 0.66 7.56
CA ALA A 92 13.31 1.80 6.98
C ALA A 92 12.51 2.57 5.89
N ILE A 93 11.55 1.91 5.22
CA ILE A 93 10.64 2.51 4.25
C ILE A 93 9.31 2.91 4.91
N ALA A 94 8.82 2.10 5.85
CA ALA A 94 7.57 2.38 6.56
C ALA A 94 7.65 3.66 7.41
N SER A 95 8.74 3.88 8.14
CA SER A 95 8.92 5.07 8.98
C SER A 95 8.82 6.40 8.21
N PRO A 96 9.58 6.62 7.11
CA PRO A 96 9.42 7.85 6.33
C PRO A 96 8.03 7.95 5.68
N ALA A 97 7.43 6.83 5.27
CA ALA A 97 6.05 6.81 4.75
C ALA A 97 5.03 7.32 5.78
N LEU A 98 5.14 6.91 7.05
CA LEU A 98 4.27 7.36 8.14
C LEU A 98 4.43 8.87 8.41
N ILE A 99 5.67 9.38 8.42
CA ILE A 99 5.94 10.82 8.59
C ILE A 99 5.28 11.62 7.46
N VAL A 100 5.40 11.13 6.22
CA VAL A 100 4.78 11.75 5.05
C VAL A 100 3.26 11.71 5.15
N ALA A 101 2.68 10.58 5.56
CA ALA A 101 1.23 10.42 5.72
C ALA A 101 0.65 11.46 6.69
N ASP A 102 1.26 11.64 7.86
CA ASP A 102 0.83 12.67 8.82
C ASP A 102 1.04 14.09 8.28
N LYS A 103 2.24 14.39 7.75
CA LYS A 103 2.60 15.73 7.28
C LYS A 103 1.71 16.22 6.14
N TYR A 104 1.34 15.33 5.22
CA TYR A 104 0.58 15.67 4.01
C TYR A 104 -0.86 15.17 4.05
N LYS A 105 -1.33 14.73 5.23
CA LYS A 105 -2.72 14.34 5.49
C LYS A 105 -3.22 13.32 4.46
N ALA A 106 -2.50 12.21 4.36
CA ALA A 106 -3.03 11.02 3.74
C ALA A 106 -4.34 10.62 4.43
N ASP A 107 -5.23 9.99 3.67
CA ASP A 107 -6.58 9.65 4.14
C ASP A 107 -6.58 8.32 4.88
N HIS A 108 -5.69 7.39 4.47
CA HIS A 108 -5.58 6.06 5.06
C HIS A 108 -4.12 5.62 5.24
N ILE A 109 -3.89 4.81 6.28
CA ILE A 109 -2.67 4.03 6.42
C ILE A 109 -3.07 2.58 6.68
N PHE A 110 -2.93 1.75 5.66
CA PHE A 110 -3.28 0.34 5.73
C PHE A 110 -2.13 -0.54 6.20
N TYR A 111 -2.45 -1.48 7.09
CA TYR A 111 -1.55 -2.54 7.52
C TYR A 111 -2.32 -3.84 7.75
N LEU A 112 -1.95 -4.87 7.00
CA LEU A 112 -2.47 -6.22 7.20
C LEU A 112 -1.51 -7.03 8.08
N TYR A 113 -1.94 -7.32 9.31
CA TYR A 113 -1.24 -8.24 10.20
C TYR A 113 -1.85 -9.64 10.08
N ILE A 114 -1.01 -10.64 9.84
CA ILE A 114 -1.38 -12.06 9.83
C ILE A 114 -0.52 -12.74 10.88
N GLU A 115 -1.16 -13.33 11.89
CA GLU A 115 -0.47 -13.88 13.07
C GLU A 115 0.50 -15.02 12.73
N ASP A 116 0.20 -15.78 11.67
CA ASP A 116 1.00 -16.93 11.24
C ASP A 116 1.45 -16.82 9.78
N VAL A 117 2.77 -16.78 9.60
CA VAL A 117 3.45 -16.65 8.31
C VAL A 117 3.16 -17.85 7.39
N THR A 118 2.85 -19.03 7.93
CA THR A 118 2.48 -20.20 7.12
C THR A 118 1.19 -19.96 6.33
N ASN A 119 0.27 -19.17 6.89
CA ASN A 119 -0.97 -18.78 6.24
C ASN A 119 -0.80 -17.54 5.37
N ALA A 120 0.24 -16.73 5.57
CA ALA A 120 0.47 -15.49 4.81
C ALA A 120 0.68 -15.70 3.31
N ASN A 121 1.08 -16.90 2.90
CA ASN A 121 1.23 -17.28 1.49
C ASN A 121 -0.09 -17.72 0.82
N ARG A 122 -1.17 -17.91 1.58
CA ARG A 122 -2.49 -18.26 1.02
C ARG A 122 -3.15 -17.01 0.43
N PRO A 123 -4.01 -17.16 -0.59
CA PRO A 123 -4.91 -16.09 -1.00
C PRO A 123 -5.69 -15.56 0.21
N TYR A 124 -5.90 -14.25 0.28
CA TYR A 124 -6.52 -13.58 1.43
C TYR A 124 -7.84 -14.23 1.88
N MET A 125 -8.71 -14.59 0.94
CA MET A 125 -10.00 -15.24 1.23
C MET A 125 -9.89 -16.65 1.85
N MET A 126 -8.70 -17.26 1.79
CA MET A 126 -8.41 -18.58 2.39
C MET A 126 -7.67 -18.47 3.73
N ILE A 127 -7.33 -17.25 4.17
CA ILE A 127 -6.74 -17.01 5.49
C ILE A 127 -7.89 -16.96 6.51
N PRO A 128 -7.84 -17.76 7.60
CA PRO A 128 -8.89 -17.74 8.61
C PRO A 128 -9.14 -16.33 9.15
N MET A 129 -10.42 -15.92 9.23
CA MET A 129 -10.82 -14.57 9.66
C MET A 129 -10.23 -14.17 11.01
N LYS A 130 -10.08 -15.13 11.93
CA LYS A 130 -9.60 -14.88 13.30
C LYS A 130 -8.13 -14.48 13.39
N ILE A 131 -7.34 -14.73 12.34
CA ILE A 131 -5.89 -14.50 12.35
C ILE A 131 -5.46 -13.41 11.35
N GLN A 132 -6.42 -12.80 10.66
CA GLN A 132 -6.16 -11.69 9.75
C GLN A 132 -6.72 -10.40 10.35
N HIS A 133 -5.84 -9.41 10.50
CA HIS A 133 -6.15 -8.13 11.11
C HIS A 133 -5.83 -7.03 10.11
N SER A 134 -6.86 -6.57 9.39
CA SER A 134 -6.77 -5.40 8.51
C SER A 134 -6.96 -4.15 9.35
N ASN A 135 -5.97 -3.27 9.33
CA ASN A 135 -6.00 -2.02 10.08
C ASN A 135 -5.94 -0.84 9.13
N ASP A 136 -6.73 0.18 9.45
CA ASP A 136 -6.57 1.54 8.94
C ASP A 136 -6.32 2.47 10.12
N PHE A 137 -5.11 3.01 10.20
CA PHE A 137 -4.71 3.82 11.36
C PHE A 137 -5.26 5.24 11.35
N LEU A 138 -5.86 5.71 10.24
CA LEU A 138 -6.35 7.09 10.14
C LEU A 138 -7.89 7.21 10.12
N SER A 139 -8.62 6.15 9.76
CA SER A 139 -10.09 6.17 9.71
C SER A 139 -10.78 6.37 11.06
N GLY A 140 -10.10 6.09 12.18
CA GLY A 140 -10.64 6.21 13.53
C GLY A 140 -10.52 7.59 14.18
N GLY A 141 -9.93 8.58 13.49
CA GLY A 141 -9.60 9.90 14.07
C GLY A 141 -10.64 11.00 13.92
N LYS A 142 -11.83 10.72 13.37
CA LYS A 142 -12.95 11.69 13.31
C LYS A 142 -13.90 11.47 14.49
N GLY A 143 -13.45 11.87 15.68
CA GLY A 143 -14.28 12.10 16.86
C GLY A 143 -14.40 13.59 17.15
#